data_AF-X6P384-F1
#
_entry.id   AF-X6P384-F1
#
_cell.length_a   1.000
_cell.length_b   1.000
_cell.length_c   1.000
_cell.angle_alpha   90.00
_cell.angle_beta   90.00
_cell.angle_gamma   90.00
#
_symmetry.space_group_name_H-M   'P 1'
#
loop_
_entity.id
_entity.type
_entity.pdbx_description
1 polymer ?
#
loop_
_entity_poly.entity_id
_entity_poly.type
_entity_poly.pdbx_seq_one_letter_code
_entity_poly.pdbx_strand_id
1 'polypeptide(L)'
;KVPEKQNQQFEQFKIISSRDFNHHNLRQLSRNAAAPSIPHIGIFLQDLVFIDDGHENTKEMENLGGRKMVNFSKSQRMADRSKNIQIYQQHLYTEVQENEVVQRILLEEFSKLK
;
A
#
# COMPACT_ATOMS: atom_id res chain seq x y z
N LYS A 1 5.78 -33.38 -9.64
CA LYS A 1 4.40 -32.84 -9.66
C LYS A 1 4.15 -32.16 -8.32
N VAL A 2 3.61 -30.94 -8.31
CA VAL A 2 3.28 -30.21 -7.07
C VAL A 2 2.05 -30.88 -6.40
N PRO A 3 2.07 -31.13 -5.08
CA PRO A 3 0.92 -31.63 -4.33
C PRO A 3 -0.36 -30.82 -4.54
N GLU A 4 -1.50 -31.50 -4.63
CA GLU A 4 -2.80 -30.86 -4.89
C GLU A 4 -3.17 -29.81 -3.84
N LYS A 5 -2.87 -30.06 -2.56
CA LYS A 5 -3.06 -29.10 -1.47
C LYS A 5 -2.33 -27.78 -1.71
N GLN A 6 -1.11 -27.82 -2.23
CA GLN A 6 -0.33 -26.61 -2.54
C GLN A 6 -0.93 -25.85 -3.72
N ASN A 7 -1.45 -26.55 -4.73
CA ASN A 7 -2.17 -25.92 -5.84
C ASN A 7 -3.45 -25.23 -5.36
N GLN A 8 -4.21 -25.85 -4.46
CA GLN A 8 -5.41 -25.25 -3.88
C GLN A 8 -5.06 -23.97 -3.10
N GLN A 9 -4.01 -24.00 -2.27
CA GLN A 9 -3.53 -22.81 -1.56
C GLN A 9 -3.10 -21.69 -2.52
N PHE A 10 -2.42 -22.04 -3.62
CA PHE A 10 -2.03 -21.07 -4.63
C PHE A 10 -3.23 -20.40 -5.31
N GLU A 11 -4.27 -21.16 -5.67
CA GLU A 11 -5.49 -20.57 -6.25
C GLU A 11 -6.21 -19.64 -5.27
N GLN A 12 -6.19 -19.92 -3.96
CA GLN A 12 -6.68 -18.98 -2.94
C GLN A 12 -5.88 -17.67 -2.94
N PHE A 13 -4.54 -17.75 -3.01
CA PHE A 13 -3.70 -16.55 -3.07
C PHE A 13 -3.92 -15.71 -4.32
N LYS A 14 -4.23 -16.33 -5.47
CA LYS A 14 -4.59 -15.60 -6.70
C LYS A 14 -5.87 -14.80 -6.54
N ILE A 15 -6.89 -15.38 -5.91
CA ILE A 15 -8.17 -14.69 -5.65
C ILE A 15 -7.94 -13.47 -4.74
N ILE A 16 -7.15 -13.63 -3.68
CA ILE A 16 -6.79 -12.53 -2.78
C ILE A 16 -6.00 -11.45 -3.51
N SER A 17 -5.05 -11.86 -4.35
CA SER A 17 -4.14 -10.97 -5.07
C SER A 17 -4.72 -10.41 -6.38
N SER A 18 -5.99 -10.70 -6.69
CA SER A 18 -6.63 -10.23 -7.92
C SER A 18 -6.61 -8.69 -7.98
N ARG A 19 -6.50 -8.16 -9.20
CA ARG A 19 -6.57 -6.72 -9.47
C ARG A 19 -8.01 -6.22 -9.60
N ASP A 20 -8.98 -7.13 -9.63
CA ASP A 20 -10.39 -6.81 -9.81
C ASP A 20 -10.87 -5.79 -8.77
N PHE A 21 -11.73 -4.87 -9.23
CA PHE A 21 -12.28 -3.80 -8.41
C PHE A 21 -11.20 -3.03 -7.62
N ASN A 22 -10.07 -2.74 -8.29
CA ASN A 22 -8.92 -2.07 -7.69
C ASN A 22 -8.41 -2.82 -6.46
N HIS A 23 -8.08 -4.11 -6.62
CA HIS A 23 -7.53 -4.95 -5.54
C HIS A 23 -8.43 -5.05 -4.30
N HIS A 24 -9.75 -5.15 -4.49
CA HIS A 24 -10.73 -5.13 -3.38
C HIS A 24 -10.41 -6.14 -2.27
N ASN A 25 -10.16 -7.40 -2.64
CA ASN A 25 -9.89 -8.49 -1.68
C ASN A 25 -8.63 -8.23 -0.86
N LEU A 26 -7.53 -7.89 -1.52
CA LEU A 26 -6.27 -7.58 -0.85
C LEU A 26 -6.42 -6.37 0.07
N ARG A 27 -7.10 -5.31 -0.38
CA ARG A 27 -7.36 -4.11 0.43
C ARG A 27 -8.18 -4.43 1.68
N GLN A 28 -9.22 -5.27 1.56
CA GLN A 28 -10.02 -5.68 2.71
C GLN A 28 -9.19 -6.48 3.71
N LEU A 29 -8.37 -7.42 3.22
CA LEU A 29 -7.51 -8.23 4.08
C LEU A 29 -6.42 -7.39 4.77
N SER A 30 -5.77 -6.47 4.05
CA SER A 30 -4.74 -5.58 4.62
C SER A 30 -5.28 -4.62 5.69
N ARG A 31 -6.55 -4.19 5.59
CA ARG A 31 -7.19 -3.36 6.62
C ARG A 31 -7.44 -4.11 7.92
N ASN A 32 -7.66 -5.42 7.84
CA ASN A 32 -7.96 -6.28 8.99
C ASN A 32 -6.73 -7.04 9.50
N ALA A 33 -5.56 -6.83 8.88
CA ALA A 33 -4.33 -7.51 9.27
C ALA A 33 -3.82 -6.99 10.62
N ALA A 34 -3.44 -7.92 11.51
CA ALA A 34 -2.79 -7.57 12.77
C ALA A 34 -1.39 -6.98 12.52
N ALA A 35 -0.92 -6.14 13.45
CA ALA A 35 0.47 -5.68 13.45
C ALA A 35 1.38 -6.77 14.09
N PRO A 36 2.65 -6.89 13.66
CA PRO A 36 3.30 -6.16 12.56
C PRO A 36 2.87 -6.72 11.19
N SER A 37 2.64 -5.84 10.21
CA SER A 37 2.28 -6.25 8.84
C SER A 37 2.94 -5.37 7.79
N ILE A 38 3.20 -5.94 6.61
CA ILE A 38 3.80 -5.23 5.48
C ILE A 38 2.67 -4.79 4.54
N PRO A 39 2.45 -3.48 4.33
CA PRO A 39 1.43 -3.00 3.41
C PRO A 39 1.88 -3.17 1.95
N HIS A 40 0.92 -3.39 1.05
CA HIS A 40 1.21 -3.39 -0.38
C HIS A 40 1.44 -1.95 -0.88
N ILE A 41 2.71 -1.56 -1.00
CA ILE A 41 3.10 -0.17 -1.33
C ILE A 41 2.53 0.33 -2.66
N GLY A 42 2.48 -0.51 -3.71
CA GLY A 42 1.92 -0.08 -5.01
C GLY A 42 0.47 0.41 -4.93
N ILE A 43 -0.39 -0.33 -4.24
CA ILE A 43 -1.79 0.02 -3.95
C ILE A 43 -1.86 1.33 -3.15
N PHE A 44 -1.00 1.48 -2.14
CA PHE A 44 -0.94 2.70 -1.34
C PHE A 44 -0.57 3.92 -2.18
N LEU A 45 0.48 3.81 -3.01
CA LEU A 45 0.95 4.87 -3.91
C LEU A 45 -0.10 5.23 -4.95
N GLN A 46 -0.77 4.23 -5.53
CA GLN A 46 -1.86 4.44 -6.49
C GLN A 46 -2.96 5.34 -5.89
N ASP A 47 -3.27 5.19 -4.61
CA ASP A 47 -4.25 6.04 -3.95
C ASP A 47 -3.75 7.47 -3.74
N LEU A 48 -2.45 7.66 -3.46
CA LEU A 48 -1.86 9.01 -3.39
C LEU A 48 -1.91 9.70 -4.74
N VAL A 49 -1.54 8.99 -5.81
CA VAL A 49 -1.61 9.47 -7.20
C VAL A 49 -3.06 9.84 -7.57
N PHE A 50 -4.03 8.98 -7.25
CA PHE A 50 -5.44 9.30 -7.54
C PHE A 50 -5.96 10.53 -6.77
N ILE A 51 -5.54 10.71 -5.52
CA ILE A 51 -5.90 11.93 -4.76
C ILE A 51 -5.24 13.15 -5.39
N ASP A 52 -3.98 13.02 -5.81
CA ASP A 52 -3.22 14.12 -6.37
C ASP A 52 -3.74 14.58 -7.73
N ASP A 53 -3.87 13.64 -8.67
CA ASP A 53 -4.30 13.91 -10.04
C ASP A 53 -5.80 14.21 -10.14
N GLY A 54 -6.61 13.61 -9.26
CA GLY A 54 -8.07 13.75 -9.29
C GLY A 54 -8.61 15.06 -8.71
N HIS A 55 -7.78 15.87 -8.04
CA HIS A 55 -8.21 17.09 -7.38
C HIS A 55 -7.20 18.22 -7.54
N GLU A 56 -7.69 19.42 -7.87
CA GLU A 56 -6.84 20.62 -7.87
C GLU A 56 -6.34 20.98 -6.47
N ASN A 57 -5.11 21.52 -6.41
CA ASN A 57 -4.51 22.02 -5.16
C ASN A 57 -5.24 23.23 -4.59
N THR A 58 -5.92 23.99 -5.44
CA THR A 58 -6.70 25.15 -5.07
C THR A 58 -8.13 25.04 -5.59
N LYS A 59 -9.06 25.76 -4.98
CA LYS A 59 -10.42 25.95 -5.46
C LYS A 59 -10.74 27.43 -5.51
N GLU A 60 -11.43 27.86 -6.55
CA GLU A 60 -11.98 29.19 -6.60
C GLU A 60 -13.20 29.27 -5.69
N MET A 61 -13.21 30.28 -4.83
CA MET A 61 -14.29 30.52 -3.89
C MET A 61 -15.19 31.62 -4.46
N GLU A 62 -16.34 31.22 -5.00
CA GLU A 62 -17.31 32.15 -5.62
C GLU A 62 -17.76 33.24 -4.62
N ASN A 63 -17.94 32.86 -3.36
CA ASN A 63 -18.29 33.76 -2.25
C ASN A 63 -17.18 34.74 -1.84
N LEU A 64 -15.98 34.62 -2.40
CA LEU A 64 -14.82 35.49 -2.15
C LEU A 64 -14.32 36.16 -3.44
N GLY A 65 -15.22 36.36 -4.41
CA GLY A 65 -14.88 37.04 -5.66
C GLY A 65 -13.92 36.24 -6.54
N GLY A 66 -14.00 34.91 -6.51
CA GLY A 66 -13.16 34.03 -7.34
C GLY A 66 -11.74 33.86 -6.83
N ARG A 67 -11.45 34.25 -5.58
CA ARG A 67 -10.12 34.05 -4.99
C ARG A 67 -9.78 32.56 -4.92
N LYS A 68 -8.59 32.19 -5.40
CA LYS A 68 -8.05 30.83 -5.27
C LYS A 68 -7.63 30.58 -3.82
N MET A 69 -8.21 29.56 -3.20
CA MET A 69 -7.87 29.10 -1.85
C MET A 69 -7.41 27.65 -1.88
N VAL A 70 -6.62 27.22 -0.89
CA VAL A 70 -6.16 25.84 -0.77
C VAL A 70 -7.36 24.89 -0.68
N ASN A 71 -7.29 23.78 -1.41
CA ASN A 71 -8.26 22.71 -1.32
C ASN A 71 -7.98 21.85 -0.07
N PHE A 72 -8.53 22.26 1.06
CA PHE A 72 -8.37 21.53 2.33
C PHE A 72 -8.90 20.09 2.27
N SER A 73 -9.91 19.81 1.44
CA SER A 73 -10.42 18.46 1.25
C SER A 73 -9.37 17.53 0.62
N LYS A 74 -8.65 18.00 -0.41
CA LYS A 74 -7.50 17.27 -0.99
C LYS A 74 -6.41 17.05 0.06
N SER A 75 -6.05 18.13 0.76
CA SER A 75 -5.01 18.09 1.79
C SER A 75 -5.32 17.11 2.91
N GLN A 76 -6.57 17.09 3.38
CA GLN A 76 -7.03 16.17 4.41
C GLN A 76 -6.98 14.71 3.94
N ARG A 77 -7.46 14.42 2.72
CA ARG A 77 -7.38 13.07 2.14
C ARG A 77 -5.93 12.58 2.05
N MET A 78 -5.02 13.44 1.60
CA MET A 78 -3.60 13.12 1.54
C MET A 78 -3.03 12.83 2.93
N ALA A 79 -3.34 13.67 3.92
CA ALA A 79 -2.89 13.51 5.29
C ALA A 79 -3.41 12.21 5.93
N ASP A 80 -4.68 11.86 5.70
CA ASP A 80 -5.27 10.62 6.22
C ASP A 80 -4.58 9.39 5.63
N ARG A 81 -4.20 9.43 4.35
CA ARG A 81 -3.40 8.37 3.73
C ARG A 81 -2.00 8.27 4.34
N SER A 82 -1.30 9.39 4.50
CA SER A 82 0.02 9.38 5.15
C SER A 82 -0.03 8.85 6.57
N LYS A 83 -1.05 9.20 7.36
CA LYS A 83 -1.24 8.65 8.71
C LYS A 83 -1.50 7.15 8.68
N ASN A 84 -2.27 6.66 7.71
CA ASN A 84 -2.55 5.23 7.60
C ASN A 84 -1.28 4.40 7.34
N ILE A 85 -0.36 4.87 6.50
CA ILE A 85 0.88 4.12 6.24
C ILE A 85 1.82 4.11 7.45
N GLN A 86 1.81 5.18 8.26
CA GLN A 86 2.64 5.27 9.46
C GLN A 86 2.27 4.20 10.51
N ILE A 87 1.02 3.72 10.55
CA ILE A 87 0.60 2.66 11.47
C ILE A 87 1.44 1.39 11.28
N TYR A 88 1.80 1.06 10.03
CA TYR A 88 2.60 -0.12 9.71
C TYR A 88 4.08 0.00 10.16
N GLN A 89 4.52 1.20 10.57
CA GLN A 89 5.88 1.45 11.05
C GLN A 89 5.99 1.49 12.58
N GLN A 90 4.86 1.36 13.30
CA GLN A 90 4.84 1.49 14.76
C GLN A 90 5.34 0.24 15.51
N HIS A 91 5.34 -0.93 14.87
CA HIS A 91 5.68 -2.21 15.49
C HIS A 91 6.88 -2.84 14.79
N LEU A 92 7.87 -3.26 15.57
CA LEU A 92 9.02 -4.03 15.08
C LEU A 92 8.58 -5.45 14.68
N TYR A 93 9.27 -6.03 13.70
CA TYR A 93 9.07 -7.42 13.30
C TYR A 93 9.80 -8.35 14.27
N THR A 94 9.15 -8.72 15.38
CA THR A 94 9.76 -9.53 16.45
C THR A 94 9.84 -11.02 16.14
N GLU A 95 9.04 -11.51 15.20
CA GLU A 95 8.97 -12.94 14.84
C GLU A 95 10.00 -13.37 13.79
N VAL A 96 10.76 -12.43 13.23
CA VAL A 96 11.77 -12.69 12.21
C VAL A 96 13.16 -12.60 12.85
N GLN A 97 13.95 -13.66 12.73
CA GLN A 97 15.34 -13.66 13.16
C GLN A 97 16.26 -13.19 12.03
N GLU A 98 17.17 -12.29 12.35
CA GLU A 98 18.16 -11.80 11.38
C GLU A 98 19.23 -12.87 11.12
N ASN A 99 19.58 -13.03 9.84
CA ASN A 99 20.66 -13.89 9.40
C ASN A 99 21.45 -13.16 8.31
N GLU A 100 22.59 -12.58 8.70
CA GLU A 100 23.41 -11.74 7.84
C GLU A 100 23.93 -12.48 6.59
N VAL A 101 24.26 -13.77 6.73
CA VAL A 101 24.77 -14.58 5.61
C VAL A 101 23.67 -14.77 4.57
N VAL A 102 22.46 -15.12 5.01
CA VAL A 102 21.31 -15.29 4.11
C VAL A 102 20.92 -13.97 3.47
N GLN A 103 20.88 -12.87 4.24
CA GLN A 103 20.59 -11.54 3.71
C GLN A 103 21.61 -11.12 2.65
N ARG A 104 22.92 -11.29 2.92
CA ARG A 104 23.98 -10.97 1.96
C ARG A 104 23.81 -11.73 0.65
N ILE A 105 23.61 -13.06 0.72
CA ILE A 105 23.42 -13.90 -0.47
C ILE A 105 22.18 -13.45 -1.25
N LEU A 106 21.05 -13.22 -0.57
CA LEU A 106 19.83 -12.77 -1.22
C LEU A 106 20.04 -11.41 -1.93
N LEU A 107 20.70 -10.46 -1.27
CA LEU A 107 20.98 -9.14 -1.85
C LEU A 107 21.91 -9.23 -3.07
N GLU A 108 22.96 -10.05 -3.00
CA GLU A 108 23.85 -10.33 -4.12
C GLU A 108 23.09 -10.94 -5.31
N GLU A 109 22.27 -11.97 -5.10
CA GLU A 109 21.48 -12.58 -6.18
C GLU A 109 20.44 -11.62 -6.77
N PHE A 110 19.74 -10.84 -5.94
CA PHE A 110 18.78 -9.85 -6.43
C PHE A 110 19.46 -8.74 -7.25
N SER A 111 20.71 -8.38 -6.95
CA SER A 111 21.44 -7.38 -7.72
C SER A 111 21.72 -7.82 -9.17
N LYS A 112 21.82 -9.13 -9.41
CA LYS A 112 22.04 -9.71 -10.75
C LYS A 112 20.78 -9.72 -11.63
N LEU A 113 19.60 -9.55 -11.02
CA LEU A 113 18.31 -9.51 -11.72
C LEU A 113 17.96 -8.12 -12.27
N LYS A 114 18.76 -7.09 -11.93
CA LYS A 114 18.65 -5.74 -12.51
C LYS A 114 19.51 -5.63 -13.76
#